data_AF-A0A2G5E897-F1
#
_entry.id   AF-A0A2G5E897-F1
#
_cell.length_a   1.000
_cell.length_b   1.000
_cell.length_c   1.000
_cell.angle_alpha   90.00
_cell.angle_beta   90.00
_cell.angle_gamma   90.00
#
_symmetry.space_group_name_H-M   'P 1'
#
loop_
_entity.id
_entity.type
_entity.pdbx_description
1 polymer ?
#
loop_
_entity_poly.entity_id
_entity_poly.type
_entity_poly.pdbx_seq_one_letter_code
_entity_poly.pdbx_strand_id
1 'polypeptide(L)'
;MGVYRQLINALDKDNRPEEAHNFWMKKIGTDLHSVPWDLCTLMISIYYRSNMLERLVKLFKGLQSYDRKPPDKLVVQKVADAYEMLGLLEEKNRVLEKYNYLFTEKRWGNLKKSKKGSQKKVEKSVERNQTETYNEESNTVSVQMSSSSQSRTMDDARVTPSTQQNQKIDLIETVHRMIRS
;
A
#
# COMPACT_ATOMS: atom_id res chain seq x y z
N MET A 1 0.40 -18.61 -16.01
CA MET A 1 1.18 -17.41 -16.40
C MET A 1 2.30 -17.09 -15.41
N GLY A 2 3.14 -18.07 -15.02
CA GLY A 2 4.25 -17.84 -14.06
C GLY A 2 5.57 -17.44 -14.71
N VAL A 3 5.81 -17.89 -15.94
CA VAL A 3 7.10 -17.76 -16.63
C VAL A 3 7.47 -16.29 -16.87
N TYR A 4 6.54 -15.47 -17.36
CA TYR A 4 6.79 -14.04 -17.58
C TYR A 4 7.09 -13.29 -16.28
N ARG A 5 6.39 -13.65 -15.20
CA ARG A 5 6.65 -13.07 -13.88
C ARG A 5 8.06 -13.42 -13.39
N GLN A 6 8.48 -14.66 -13.58
CA GLN A 6 9.83 -15.12 -13.23
C GLN A 6 10.90 -14.38 -14.04
N LEU A 7 10.71 -14.24 -15.36
CA LEU A 7 11.65 -13.51 -16.21
C LEU A 7 11.76 -12.04 -15.81
N ILE A 8 10.64 -11.35 -15.62
CA ILE A 8 10.64 -9.94 -15.20
C ILE A 8 11.31 -9.80 -13.82
N ASN A 9 11.04 -10.72 -12.89
CA ASN A 9 11.71 -10.73 -11.58
C ASN A 9 13.21 -10.98 -11.67
N ALA A 10 13.67 -11.83 -12.59
CA ALA A 10 15.09 -12.06 -12.80
C ALA A 10 15.76 -10.77 -13.31
N LEU A 11 15.17 -10.13 -14.31
CA LEU A 11 15.66 -8.85 -14.85
C LEU A 11 15.66 -7.72 -13.81
N ASP A 12 14.65 -7.68 -12.94
CA ASP A 12 14.56 -6.74 -11.82
C ASP A 12 15.68 -6.97 -10.79
N LYS A 13 15.94 -8.23 -10.43
CA LYS A 13 17.02 -8.60 -9.50
C LYS A 13 18.41 -8.34 -10.08
N ASP A 14 18.55 -8.47 -11.40
CA ASP A 14 19.79 -8.15 -12.12
C ASP A 14 20.00 -6.64 -12.32
N ASN A 15 19.14 -5.78 -11.76
CA ASN A 15 19.16 -4.32 -11.94
C ASN A 15 19.14 -3.90 -13.42
N ARG A 16 18.38 -4.62 -14.26
CA ARG A 16 18.23 -4.35 -15.70
C ARG A 16 16.80 -3.91 -16.04
N PRO A 17 16.33 -2.74 -15.53
CA PRO A 17 14.94 -2.33 -15.65
C PRO A 17 14.52 -1.98 -17.08
N GLU A 18 15.45 -1.51 -17.91
CA GLU A 18 15.16 -1.19 -19.33
C GLU A 18 14.88 -2.46 -20.15
N GLU A 19 15.54 -3.57 -19.83
CA GLU A 19 15.27 -4.84 -20.50
C GLU A 19 13.94 -5.43 -20.07
N ALA A 20 13.63 -5.34 -18.78
CA ALA A 20 12.30 -5.69 -18.27
C ALA A 20 11.21 -4.85 -18.95
N HIS A 21 11.44 -3.56 -19.14
CA HIS A 21 10.53 -2.68 -19.86
C HIS A 21 10.38 -3.08 -21.33
N ASN A 22 11.48 -3.33 -22.04
CA ASN A 22 11.48 -3.74 -23.44
C ASN A 22 10.73 -5.07 -23.62
N PHE A 23 10.98 -6.04 -22.74
CA PHE A 23 10.26 -7.30 -22.72
C PHE A 23 8.76 -7.08 -22.49
N TRP A 24 8.41 -6.26 -21.49
CA TRP A 24 7.02 -5.89 -21.21
C TRP A 24 6.34 -5.33 -22.45
N MET A 25 6.91 -4.31 -23.08
CA MET A 25 6.33 -3.67 -24.28
C MET A 25 6.14 -4.65 -25.43
N LYS A 26 7.09 -5.57 -25.64
CA LYS A 26 7.05 -6.52 -26.77
C LYS A 26 6.06 -7.67 -26.59
N LYS A 27 5.82 -8.12 -25.35
CA LYS A 27 5.09 -9.37 -25.09
C LYS A 27 3.80 -9.20 -24.31
N ILE A 28 3.65 -8.13 -23.55
CA ILE A 28 2.60 -7.98 -22.54
C ILE A 28 1.86 -6.65 -22.69
N GLY A 29 2.59 -5.55 -22.86
CA GLY A 29 2.08 -4.19 -22.92
C GLY A 29 1.25 -3.86 -24.16
N THR A 30 1.05 -4.81 -25.07
CA THR A 30 0.13 -4.67 -26.22
C THR A 30 -1.32 -4.92 -25.83
N ASP A 31 -1.58 -5.75 -24.83
CA ASP A 31 -2.93 -6.08 -24.36
C ASP A 31 -3.01 -5.95 -22.84
N LEU A 32 -3.16 -4.73 -22.35
CA LEU A 32 -3.30 -4.48 -20.91
C LEU A 32 -4.63 -5.01 -20.35
N HIS A 33 -5.63 -5.31 -21.19
CA HIS A 33 -6.90 -5.83 -20.72
C HIS A 33 -6.75 -7.27 -20.21
N SER A 34 -6.01 -8.11 -20.94
CA SER A 34 -5.84 -9.52 -20.59
C SER A 34 -4.80 -9.78 -19.50
N VAL A 35 -4.02 -8.75 -19.11
CA VAL A 35 -2.89 -8.93 -18.19
C VAL A 35 -3.35 -8.98 -16.74
N PRO A 36 -2.95 -10.00 -15.96
CA PRO A 36 -3.26 -10.06 -14.53
C PRO A 36 -2.71 -8.85 -13.77
N TRP A 37 -3.48 -8.35 -12.80
CA TRP A 37 -3.07 -7.22 -11.97
C TRP A 37 -1.75 -7.47 -11.25
N ASP A 38 -1.48 -8.70 -10.81
CA ASP A 38 -0.22 -9.06 -10.15
C ASP A 38 1.01 -8.72 -10.99
N LEU A 39 0.91 -8.88 -12.32
CA LEU A 39 2.00 -8.58 -13.24
C LEU A 39 2.11 -7.08 -13.48
N CYS A 40 0.98 -6.36 -13.54
CA CYS A 40 0.96 -4.90 -13.57
C CYS A 40 1.59 -4.31 -12.30
N THR A 41 1.21 -4.81 -11.12
CA THR A 41 1.76 -4.39 -9.81
C THR A 41 3.26 -4.64 -9.73
N LEU A 42 3.74 -5.75 -10.29
CA LEU A 42 5.17 -6.02 -10.42
C LEU A 42 5.86 -4.94 -11.25
N MET A 43 5.38 -4.65 -12.46
CA MET A 43 5.98 -3.62 -13.30
C MET A 43 5.92 -2.22 -12.68
N ILE A 44 4.82 -1.85 -12.04
CA ILE A 44 4.70 -0.58 -11.30
C ILE A 44 5.77 -0.49 -10.21
N SER A 45 6.04 -1.59 -9.51
CA SER A 45 7.07 -1.63 -8.47
C SER A 45 8.50 -1.54 -9.01
N ILE A 46 8.76 -2.12 -10.19
CA ILE A 46 10.05 -2.01 -10.88
C ILE A 46 10.26 -0.58 -11.36
N TYR A 47 9.26 0.00 -12.03
CA TYR A 47 9.35 1.38 -12.52
C TYR A 47 9.54 2.38 -11.40
N TYR A 48 8.87 2.18 -10.26
CA TYR A 48 9.00 3.04 -9.10
C TYR A 48 10.41 3.02 -8.51
N ARG A 49 10.99 1.82 -8.27
CA ARG A 49 12.34 1.72 -7.67
C ARG A 49 13.45 2.21 -8.61
N SER A 50 13.26 2.05 -9.91
CA SER A 50 14.24 2.45 -10.94
C SER A 50 14.03 3.89 -11.43
N ASN A 51 13.17 4.66 -10.76
CA ASN A 51 12.85 6.04 -11.11
C ASN A 51 12.34 6.23 -12.56
N MET A 52 11.73 5.21 -13.16
CA MET A 52 11.13 5.28 -14.50
C MET A 52 9.68 5.76 -14.43
N LEU A 53 9.49 6.94 -13.81
CA LEU A 53 8.20 7.46 -13.40
C LEU A 53 7.27 7.76 -14.58
N GLU A 54 7.82 8.24 -15.70
CA GLU A 54 7.04 8.50 -16.91
C GLU A 54 6.39 7.23 -17.46
N ARG A 55 7.15 6.13 -17.48
CA ARG A 55 6.67 4.82 -17.93
C ARG A 55 5.62 4.26 -16.97
N LEU A 56 5.80 4.51 -15.67
CA LEU A 56 4.82 4.16 -14.63
C LEU A 56 3.49 4.88 -14.84
N VAL A 57 3.52 6.19 -15.01
CA VAL A 57 2.31 6.99 -15.26
C VAL A 57 1.62 6.55 -16.54
N LYS A 58 2.39 6.30 -17.62
CA LYS A 58 1.82 5.79 -18.89
C LYS A 58 1.13 4.44 -18.72
N LEU A 59 1.76 3.51 -18.00
CA LEU A 59 1.17 2.21 -17.68
C LEU A 59 -0.13 2.38 -16.91
N PHE A 60 -0.14 3.23 -15.87
CA PHE A 60 -1.32 3.45 -15.05
C PHE A 60 -2.46 4.11 -15.82
N LYS A 61 -2.17 5.10 -16.68
CA LYS A 61 -3.17 5.70 -17.58
C LYS A 61 -3.80 4.65 -18.49
N GLY A 62 -2.99 3.77 -19.08
CA GLY A 62 -3.49 2.65 -19.86
C GLY A 62 -4.45 1.76 -19.06
N LEU A 63 -4.11 1.42 -17.82
CA LEU A 63 -4.99 0.64 -16.93
C LEU A 63 -6.28 1.37 -16.57
N GLN A 64 -6.22 2.68 -16.37
CA GLN A 64 -7.40 3.52 -16.12
C GLN A 64 -8.33 3.59 -17.33
N SER A 65 -7.81 3.58 -18.56
CA SER A 65 -8.63 3.59 -19.79
C SER A 65 -9.47 2.32 -19.94
N TYR A 66 -9.08 1.21 -19.32
CA TYR A 66 -9.86 -0.03 -19.27
C TYR A 66 -10.76 -0.11 -18.02
N ASP A 67 -10.88 0.98 -17.25
CA ASP A 67 -11.64 1.08 -16.00
C ASP A 67 -11.34 -0.05 -15.00
N ARG A 68 -10.14 -0.61 -15.06
CA ARG A 68 -9.71 -1.66 -14.14
C ARG A 68 -9.47 -1.04 -12.77
N LYS A 69 -10.11 -1.61 -11.75
CA LYS A 69 -9.92 -1.20 -10.36
C LYS A 69 -8.60 -1.78 -9.84
N PRO A 70 -7.68 -0.96 -9.31
CA PRO A 70 -6.50 -1.43 -8.61
C PRO A 70 -6.90 -2.32 -7.44
N PRO A 71 -6.23 -3.47 -7.24
CA PRO A 71 -6.54 -4.36 -6.12
C PRO A 71 -6.06 -3.77 -4.79
N ASP A 72 -4.92 -3.07 -4.80
CA ASP A 72 -4.23 -2.62 -3.60
C ASP A 72 -4.06 -1.11 -3.54
N LYS A 73 -4.27 -0.55 -2.34
CA LYS A 73 -3.96 0.85 -2.02
C LYS A 73 -2.50 1.24 -2.26
N LEU A 74 -1.57 0.27 -2.13
CA LEU A 74 -0.13 0.50 -2.33
C LEU A 74 0.20 0.85 -3.77
N VAL A 75 -0.55 0.29 -4.72
CA VAL A 75 -0.40 0.62 -6.14
C VAL A 75 -0.80 2.08 -6.38
N VAL A 76 -1.96 2.48 -5.83
CA VAL A 76 -2.45 3.86 -5.91
C VAL A 76 -1.49 4.84 -5.26
N GLN A 77 -0.92 4.49 -4.11
CA GLN A 77 0.06 5.31 -3.41
C GLN A 77 1.34 5.51 -4.24
N LYS A 78 1.94 4.42 -4.75
CA LYS A 78 3.14 4.52 -5.63
C LYS A 78 2.91 5.38 -6.86
N VAL A 79 1.70 5.32 -7.42
CA VAL A 79 1.31 6.14 -8.57
C VAL A 79 1.13 7.60 -8.17
N ALA A 80 0.49 7.87 -7.03
CA ALA A 80 0.36 9.22 -6.48
C ALA A 80 1.73 9.85 -6.21
N ASP A 81 2.65 9.09 -5.62
CA ASP A 81 4.03 9.50 -5.37
C ASP A 81 4.79 9.75 -6.69
N ALA A 82 4.57 8.93 -7.71
CA ALA A 82 5.14 9.15 -9.04
C ALA A 82 4.63 10.44 -9.70
N TYR A 83 3.34 10.76 -9.55
CA TYR A 83 2.79 12.03 -10.02
C TYR A 83 3.37 13.23 -9.27
N GLU A 84 3.59 13.11 -7.95
CA GLU A 84 4.25 14.14 -7.14
C GLU A 84 5.68 14.38 -7.61
N MET A 85 6.47 13.31 -7.80
CA MET A 85 7.85 13.40 -8.28
C MET A 85 7.96 13.97 -9.71
N LEU A 86 6.92 13.83 -10.53
CA LEU A 86 6.83 14.46 -11.86
C LEU A 86 6.25 15.88 -11.83
N GLY A 87 5.88 16.41 -10.65
CA GLY A 87 5.29 17.75 -10.50
C GLY A 87 3.82 17.84 -10.92
N LEU A 88 3.14 16.71 -11.15
CA LEU A 88 1.75 16.62 -11.61
C LEU A 88 0.79 16.46 -10.42
N LEU A 89 0.76 17.46 -9.53
CA LEU A 89 -0.04 17.41 -8.29
C LEU A 89 -1.56 17.32 -8.53
N GLU A 90 -2.05 17.89 -9.61
CA GLU A 90 -3.47 17.82 -9.99
C GLU A 90 -3.89 16.36 -10.28
N GLU A 91 -3.08 15.64 -11.06
CA GLU A 91 -3.36 14.24 -11.41
C GLU A 91 -3.23 13.32 -10.20
N LYS A 92 -2.30 13.62 -9.28
CA LYS A 92 -2.22 12.95 -7.98
C LYS A 92 -3.53 13.04 -7.22
N ASN A 93 -4.07 14.26 -7.06
CA ASN A 93 -5.31 14.47 -6.31
C ASN A 93 -6.48 13.74 -6.95
N ARG A 94 -6.60 13.78 -8.28
CA ARG A 94 -7.63 13.05 -9.04
C ARG A 94 -7.56 11.54 -8.81
N VAL A 95 -6.37 10.97 -8.81
CA VAL A 95 -6.17 9.53 -8.56
C VAL A 95 -6.52 9.16 -7.13
N LEU A 96 -6.11 9.97 -6.14
CA LEU A 96 -6.42 9.72 -4.73
C LEU A 96 -7.91 9.84 -4.45
N GLU A 97 -8.60 10.81 -5.06
CA GLU A 97 -10.04 11.00 -4.92
C GLU A 97 -10.81 9.84 -5.56
N LYS A 98 -10.47 9.44 -6.80
CA LYS A 98 -11.10 8.32 -7.51
C LYS A 98 -11.01 6.99 -6.74
N TYR A 99 -9.89 6.76 -6.07
CA TYR A 99 -9.63 5.51 -5.33
C TYR A 99 -9.70 5.66 -3.81
N ASN A 100 -10.31 6.74 -3.30
CA ASN A 100 -10.43 7.00 -1.86
C ASN A 100 -11.12 5.84 -1.12
N TYR A 101 -12.04 5.13 -1.79
CA TYR A 101 -12.74 3.97 -1.22
C TYR A 101 -11.78 2.87 -0.70
N LEU A 102 -10.62 2.68 -1.35
CA LEU A 102 -9.59 1.70 -0.95
C LEU A 102 -8.93 2.06 0.39
N PHE A 103 -9.00 3.31 0.80
CA PHE A 103 -8.43 3.80 2.06
C PHE A 103 -9.45 3.79 3.20
N THR A 104 -10.74 3.93 2.90
CA THR A 104 -11.82 3.95 3.91
C THR A 104 -12.21 2.57 4.44
N GLU A 105 -12.09 1.51 3.65
CA GLU A 105 -12.65 0.18 3.99
C GLU A 105 -11.98 -0.52 5.18
N LYS A 106 -10.74 -0.16 5.53
CA LYS A 106 -10.02 -0.75 6.67
C LYS A 106 -10.59 -0.38 8.04
N ARG A 107 -11.54 0.56 8.13
CA ARG A 107 -12.14 0.99 9.42
C ARG A 107 -13.35 0.16 9.89
N TRP A 108 -13.95 -0.70 9.05
CA TRP A 108 -15.20 -1.39 9.42
C TRP A 108 -15.09 -2.91 9.68
N GLY A 109 -13.92 -3.53 9.51
CA GLY A 109 -13.75 -4.98 9.68
C GLY A 109 -13.57 -5.51 11.11
N ASN A 110 -13.33 -4.66 12.11
CA ASN A 110 -12.84 -5.11 13.43
C ASN A 110 -13.87 -5.07 14.58
N LEU A 111 -15.18 -4.92 14.33
CA LEU A 111 -16.16 -4.78 15.43
C LEU A 111 -17.10 -5.99 15.65
N LYS A 112 -16.93 -7.12 14.98
CA LYS A 112 -17.80 -8.29 15.21
C LYS A 112 -17.05 -9.62 15.23
N LYS A 113 -16.43 -9.93 16.37
CA LYS A 113 -16.37 -11.29 16.92
C LYS A 113 -16.01 -11.28 18.41
N SER A 114 -16.98 -10.84 19.21
CA SER A 114 -17.11 -11.25 20.60
C SER A 114 -18.59 -11.58 20.82
N LYS A 115 -18.89 -12.87 20.93
CA LYS A 115 -20.09 -13.53 21.50
C LYS A 115 -19.90 -15.04 21.27
N LYS A 116 -19.28 -15.77 22.21
CA LYS A 116 -19.82 -16.37 23.45
C LYS A 116 -20.37 -17.78 23.18
N GLY A 117 -19.88 -18.76 23.94
CA GLY A 117 -20.39 -20.13 23.93
C GLY A 117 -19.61 -21.10 24.81
N SER A 118 -19.65 -20.90 26.13
CA SER A 118 -19.38 -21.99 27.08
C SER A 118 -20.46 -23.06 26.93
N GLN A 119 -20.09 -24.32 26.68
CA GLN A 119 -20.91 -25.46 27.07
C GLN A 119 -20.01 -26.57 27.66
N LYS A 120 -20.48 -27.08 28.79
CA LYS A 120 -19.91 -28.09 29.69
C LYS A 120 -20.63 -29.42 29.43
N LYS A 121 -20.01 -30.54 29.88
CA LYS A 121 -20.55 -31.90 30.21
C LYS A 121 -20.10 -32.99 29.21
N VAL A 122 -19.18 -33.93 29.51
CA VAL A 122 -18.99 -35.00 30.54
C VAL A 122 -19.43 -36.39 30.04
N GLU A 123 -18.46 -37.34 30.06
CA GLU A 123 -18.50 -38.83 30.18
C GLU A 123 -19.16 -39.70 29.07
N LYS A 124 -18.78 -40.97 28.78
CA LYS A 124 -17.66 -41.92 29.10
C LYS A 124 -17.88 -43.20 28.24
N SER A 125 -16.83 -44.04 28.11
CA SER A 125 -16.79 -45.49 27.73
C SER A 125 -16.67 -45.78 26.21
N VAL A 126 -15.83 -46.69 25.69
CA VAL A 126 -15.37 -48.02 26.16
C VAL A 126 -13.97 -48.36 25.61
N GLU A 127 -13.23 -49.14 26.42
CA GLU A 127 -11.93 -49.82 26.24
C GLU A 127 -11.72 -50.69 24.99
N ARG A 128 -10.48 -50.71 24.48
CA ARG A 128 -9.51 -51.84 24.54
C ARG A 128 -8.22 -51.44 23.78
N ASN A 129 -7.11 -51.19 24.47
CA ASN A 129 -6.03 -52.15 24.82
C ASN A 129 -5.29 -52.64 23.56
N GLN A 130 -3.97 -52.45 23.35
CA GLN A 130 -2.85 -52.60 24.28
C GLN A 130 -1.52 -52.09 23.65
N THR A 131 -0.68 -51.49 24.50
CA THR A 131 0.81 -51.58 24.63
C THR A 131 1.72 -51.14 23.47
N GLU A 132 2.86 -50.46 23.65
CA GLU A 132 3.66 -50.12 24.83
C GLU A 132 4.68 -49.01 24.47
N THR A 133 4.86 -48.07 25.41
CA THR A 133 6.10 -47.38 25.88
C THR A 133 7.27 -47.17 24.91
N TYR A 134 7.89 -45.98 24.79
CA TYR A 134 8.58 -45.26 25.88
C TYR A 134 8.44 -43.72 25.81
N ASN A 135 7.97 -43.15 26.93
CA ASN A 135 8.46 -42.00 27.72
C ASN A 135 9.84 -41.44 27.32
N GLU A 136 10.22 -40.18 27.54
CA GLU A 136 9.79 -38.97 28.28
C GLU A 136 10.74 -37.87 27.69
N GLU A 137 10.52 -36.57 27.69
CA GLU A 137 10.38 -35.71 28.86
C GLU A 137 9.76 -34.37 28.46
N SER A 138 8.80 -34.00 29.29
CA SER A 138 8.22 -32.68 29.46
C SER A 138 9.25 -31.70 30.04
N ASN A 139 9.20 -30.43 29.66
CA ASN A 139 8.72 -29.37 30.57
C ASN A 139 8.77 -27.99 29.90
N THR A 140 7.62 -27.38 29.62
CA THR A 140 6.99 -26.27 30.39
C THR A 140 7.95 -25.21 30.92
N VAL A 141 7.77 -23.96 30.45
CA VAL A 141 7.64 -22.81 31.35
C VAL A 141 6.54 -21.87 30.86
N SER A 142 5.47 -21.81 31.62
CA SER A 142 4.56 -20.68 31.74
C SER A 142 5.05 -19.75 32.85
N VAL A 143 5.21 -18.44 32.60
CA VAL A 143 5.10 -17.43 33.66
C VAL A 143 4.43 -16.19 33.08
N GLN A 144 3.24 -15.89 33.60
CA GLN A 144 2.66 -14.56 33.61
C GLN A 144 3.18 -13.82 34.85
N MET A 145 3.50 -12.54 34.72
CA MET A 145 3.46 -11.61 35.85
C MET A 145 3.09 -10.21 35.38
N SER A 146 2.01 -9.70 35.95
CA SER A 146 1.51 -8.33 35.87
C SER A 146 2.27 -7.44 36.86
N SER A 147 2.42 -6.14 36.58
CA SER A 147 2.29 -5.04 37.56
C SER A 147 2.43 -3.65 36.91
N SER A 148 1.69 -2.72 37.48
CA SER A 148 1.35 -1.34 37.08
C SER A 148 2.48 -0.30 37.15
N SER A 149 2.32 0.82 36.43
CA SER A 149 2.01 2.17 36.99
C SER A 149 2.60 3.35 36.20
N GLN A 150 1.69 4.12 35.60
CA GLN A 150 1.54 5.58 35.56
C GLN A 150 2.71 6.60 35.46
N SER A 151 2.49 7.49 34.49
CA SER A 151 2.62 8.96 34.53
C SER A 151 3.99 9.61 34.25
N ARG A 152 4.04 10.38 33.14
CA ARG A 152 4.49 11.78 33.13
C ARG A 152 4.04 12.51 31.85
N THR A 153 3.40 13.65 32.10
CA THR A 153 2.95 14.71 31.20
C THR A 153 4.10 15.67 30.84
N MET A 154 3.90 16.43 29.76
CA MET A 154 4.42 17.78 29.39
C MET A 154 4.72 17.76 27.88
N ASP A 155 3.87 18.35 27.04
CA ASP A 155 3.66 19.79 26.78
C ASP A 155 4.72 20.39 25.83
N ASP A 156 4.19 21.22 24.92
CA ASP A 156 4.85 22.20 24.05
C ASP A 156 5.72 21.72 22.87
N ALA A 157 5.26 21.97 21.65
CA ALA A 157 5.57 23.23 20.98
C ALA A 157 5.04 23.28 19.54
N ARG A 158 4.21 24.29 19.33
CA ARG A 158 3.76 24.86 18.05
C ARG A 158 4.95 25.31 17.19
N VAL A 159 5.04 24.85 15.94
CA VAL A 159 5.81 25.54 14.89
C VAL A 159 5.02 25.59 13.60
N THR A 160 4.37 26.73 13.38
CA THR A 160 4.06 27.27 12.06
C THR A 160 5.28 28.04 11.53
N PRO A 161 5.57 27.98 10.22
CA PRO A 161 6.13 29.14 9.55
C PRO A 161 5.33 29.50 8.29
N SER A 162 4.55 30.57 8.41
CA SER A 162 3.98 31.36 7.32
C SER A 162 4.89 32.57 7.07
N THR A 163 5.69 32.58 5.99
CA THR A 163 6.35 33.82 5.49
C THR A 163 6.76 33.78 4.00
N GLN A 164 5.92 33.24 3.09
CA GLN A 164 6.21 33.39 1.64
C GLN A 164 5.03 33.84 0.77
N GLN A 165 3.84 34.06 1.32
CA GLN A 165 2.68 34.50 0.53
C GLN A 165 2.35 35.99 0.65
N ASN A 166 2.86 36.70 1.66
CA ASN A 166 2.56 38.13 1.84
C ASN A 166 3.31 39.09 0.91
N GLN A 167 4.28 38.61 0.10
CA GLN A 167 4.93 39.46 -0.91
C GLN A 167 4.21 39.46 -2.27
N LYS A 168 3.31 38.50 -2.52
CA LYS A 168 2.55 38.43 -3.79
C LYS A 168 1.30 39.30 -3.81
N ILE A 169 0.78 39.68 -2.64
CA ILE A 169 -0.47 40.44 -2.56
C ILE A 169 -0.21 41.94 -2.84
N ASP A 170 0.90 42.50 -2.34
CA ASP A 170 1.28 43.91 -2.59
C ASP A 170 1.56 44.23 -4.07
N LEU A 171 2.03 43.26 -4.85
CA LEU A 171 2.32 43.46 -6.26
C LEU A 171 1.04 43.56 -7.12
N ILE A 172 -0.01 42.84 -6.73
CA ILE A 172 -1.29 42.82 -7.48
C ILE A 172 -2.08 44.11 -7.22
N GLU A 173 -2.11 44.61 -5.98
CA GLU A 173 -2.78 45.89 -5.68
C GLU A 173 -2.06 47.08 -6.33
N THR A 174 -0.72 47.04 -6.41
CA THR A 174 0.07 48.10 -7.06
C THR A 174 -0.21 48.18 -8.57
N VAL A 175 -0.32 47.03 -9.26
CA VAL A 175 -0.63 47.01 -10.70
C VAL A 175 -2.07 47.44 -10.97
N HIS A 176 -3.04 47.05 -10.13
CA HIS A 176 -4.42 47.52 -10.28
C HIS A 176 -4.58 49.03 -10.05
N ARG A 177 -3.74 49.64 -9.22
CA ARG A 177 -3.76 51.10 -8.98
C ARG A 177 -3.22 51.89 -10.18
N MET A 178 -2.28 51.34 -10.95
CA MET A 178 -1.73 52.01 -12.14
C MET A 178 -2.66 51.96 -13.36
N ILE A 179 -3.57 50.99 -13.45
CA ILE A 179 -4.47 50.84 -14.61
C ILE A 179 -5.75 51.70 -14.48
N ARG A 180 -6.02 52.26 -13.29
CA ARG A 180 -7.24 53.05 -13.00
C ARG A 180 -6.97 54.57 -12.85
N SER A 181 -5.78 55.05 -13.19
CA SER A 181 -5.44 56.48 -13.31
C SER A 181 -5.18 56.83 -14.77
#